data_AF-A0A1B8NWZ8-F1
#
_entry.id   AF-A0A1B8NWZ8-F1
#
_cell.length_a   1.000
_cell.length_b   1.000
_cell.length_c   1.000
_cell.angle_alpha   90.00
_cell.angle_beta   90.00
_cell.angle_gamma   90.00
#
_symmetry.space_group_name_H-M   'P 1'
#
loop_
_entity.id
_entity.type
_entity.pdbx_description
1 polymer ?
#
loop_
_entity_poly.entity_id
_entity_poly.type
_entity_poly.pdbx_seq_one_letter_code
_entity_poly.pdbx_strand_id
1 'polypeptide(L)'
;MLKSSADGEIVRLADVARLELGAGDYTLRSQLDGKDAVAIGVFQAPGANALEIQEQVIDTMDELSQWFPEGVEYEAVYDTTIFVRDSIKSVIKTLLEAVLLVVLVVTLFLQTWRASIIPLIAVPVSVVGTFAVLYLLGFSINTLTLFGLVLAIGIVVDDAIVVVENVERNIGEGLAPLAAAHQAMREVSGPIIAIGLVLCAVFVPMAFLSGVTGQFYRQFAATIAISTVISTINSLTLSPALAAMLLKPHDAPKDRLTRLIDLLLGWVFRPFNRFFGSSSEKYQGAVARSLHRRGAVFVVYALLLAGTGLMFQAVPPGFIPTQDKQYLIAGVKLPEGASLSRTDELLSQVGDIAMESEEVTHSIAFPGLNALQFTNTPNSGVVFLTLSPFDERSRSAAEINAEINQKIAGLQGGFTFSFMPPPILGLGNGNGWQMFVEDRAGLGYGALQNAVQGFQGAIAQTEGWAFRSPAIRPTCPSSTPRSIGSRPRPRACR
;
A
#
# COMPACT_ATOMS: atom_id res chain seq x y z
N MET A 1 -37.02 37.03 -31.39
CA MET A 1 -37.15 38.42 -31.88
C MET A 1 -36.56 39.32 -30.81
N LEU A 2 -35.55 40.15 -31.14
CA LEU A 2 -34.88 41.02 -30.17
C LEU A 2 -35.49 42.43 -30.16
N LYS A 3 -35.71 43.02 -31.34
CA LYS A 3 -36.31 44.34 -31.51
C LYS A 3 -36.87 44.47 -32.93
N SER A 4 -37.85 45.35 -33.16
CA SER A 4 -38.16 45.85 -34.51
C SER A 4 -37.70 47.29 -34.68
N SER A 5 -37.18 47.61 -35.86
CA SER A 5 -36.87 48.99 -36.27
C SER A 5 -38.16 49.80 -36.50
N ALA A 6 -38.03 51.13 -36.54
CA ALA A 6 -39.14 52.03 -36.89
C ALA A 6 -39.69 51.77 -38.31
N ASP A 7 -38.86 51.23 -39.20
CA ASP A 7 -39.20 50.85 -40.57
C ASP A 7 -39.77 49.42 -40.71
N GLY A 8 -40.06 48.74 -39.59
CA GLY A 8 -40.66 47.39 -39.58
C GLY A 8 -39.69 46.22 -39.72
N GLU A 9 -38.38 46.48 -39.85
CA GLU A 9 -37.36 45.42 -39.90
C GLU A 9 -37.25 44.70 -38.55
N ILE A 10 -37.16 43.37 -38.58
CA ILE A 10 -37.08 42.53 -37.38
C ILE A 10 -35.64 42.10 -37.16
N VAL A 11 -35.05 42.48 -36.02
CA VAL A 11 -33.73 42.02 -35.59
C VAL A 11 -33.86 40.67 -34.89
N ARG A 12 -33.19 39.65 -35.45
CA ARG A 12 -33.08 38.29 -34.91
C ARG A 12 -31.81 38.15 -34.09
N LEU A 13 -31.74 37.13 -33.23
CA LEU A 13 -30.54 36.84 -32.45
C LEU A 13 -29.33 36.51 -33.33
N ALA A 14 -29.58 35.85 -34.46
CA ALA A 14 -28.56 35.53 -35.46
C ALA A 14 -27.93 36.78 -36.11
N ASP A 15 -28.58 37.95 -36.06
CA ASP A 15 -28.04 39.18 -36.66
C ASP A 15 -26.99 39.86 -35.76
N VAL A 16 -26.95 39.52 -34.47
CA VAL A 16 -26.08 40.14 -33.45
C VAL A 16 -25.23 39.14 -32.67
N ALA A 17 -25.40 37.84 -32.91
CA ALA A 17 -24.67 36.77 -32.24
C ALA A 17 -24.47 35.56 -33.15
N ARG A 18 -23.34 34.88 -32.97
CA ARG A 18 -23.11 33.55 -33.56
C ARG A 18 -23.82 32.50 -32.70
N LEU A 19 -24.64 31.68 -33.34
CA LEU A 19 -25.38 30.61 -32.69
C LEU A 19 -24.77 29.28 -33.12
N GLU A 20 -24.14 28.60 -32.16
CA GLU A 20 -23.60 27.26 -32.35
C GLU A 20 -23.85 26.42 -31.10
N LEU A 21 -23.95 25.11 -31.27
CA LEU A 21 -24.00 24.17 -30.15
C LEU A 21 -22.56 23.97 -29.66
N GLY A 22 -22.20 24.63 -28.56
CA GLY A 22 -20.88 24.58 -27.95
C GLY A 22 -20.83 23.71 -26.68
N ALA A 23 -19.62 23.56 -26.13
CA ALA A 23 -19.43 22.93 -24.82
C ALA A 23 -19.93 23.87 -23.70
N GLY A 24 -20.38 23.28 -22.59
CA GLY A 24 -20.79 24.04 -21.40
C GLY A 24 -19.61 24.65 -20.64
N ASP A 25 -18.42 24.03 -20.73
CA ASP A 25 -17.18 24.48 -20.10
C ASP A 25 -16.01 24.27 -21.08
N TYR A 26 -15.13 25.26 -21.18
CA TYR A 26 -13.92 25.26 -22.01
C TYR A 26 -12.63 25.41 -21.18
N THR A 27 -12.74 25.39 -19.85
CA THR A 27 -11.63 25.60 -18.93
C THR A 27 -10.76 24.36 -18.72
N LEU A 28 -11.28 23.19 -19.08
CA LEU A 28 -10.61 21.89 -18.99
C LEU A 28 -10.68 21.20 -20.35
N ARG A 29 -9.54 20.68 -20.80
CA ARG A 29 -9.45 19.73 -21.92
C ARG A 29 -9.05 18.37 -21.39
N SER A 30 -9.30 17.33 -22.18
CA SER A 30 -8.84 15.98 -21.91
C SER A 30 -8.31 15.37 -23.20
N GLN A 31 -7.19 14.67 -23.08
CA GLN A 31 -6.52 14.00 -24.18
C GLN A 31 -6.07 12.62 -23.73
N LEU A 32 -6.06 11.68 -24.67
CA LEU A 32 -5.50 10.35 -24.54
C LEU A 32 -4.46 10.16 -25.64
N ASP A 33 -3.20 9.93 -25.27
CA ASP A 33 -2.08 9.70 -26.19
C ASP A 33 -1.95 10.78 -27.27
N GLY A 34 -2.11 12.05 -26.85
CA GLY A 34 -2.03 13.23 -27.72
C GLY A 34 -3.26 13.47 -28.60
N LYS A 35 -4.30 12.64 -28.50
CA LYS A 35 -5.57 12.80 -29.22
C LYS A 35 -6.64 13.35 -28.28
N ASP A 36 -7.50 14.21 -28.80
CA ASP A 36 -8.65 14.72 -28.04
C ASP A 36 -9.56 13.55 -27.62
N ALA A 37 -9.85 13.46 -26.32
CA ALA A 37 -10.65 12.40 -25.74
C ALA A 37 -11.56 12.94 -24.63
N VAL A 38 -12.60 12.20 -24.28
CA VAL A 38 -13.45 12.51 -23.12
C VAL A 38 -13.13 11.53 -22.02
N ALA A 39 -12.60 12.02 -20.91
CA ALA A 39 -12.38 11.21 -19.72
C ALA A 39 -13.57 11.28 -18.76
N ILE A 40 -13.99 10.13 -18.26
CA ILE A 40 -15.00 10.00 -17.21
C ILE A 40 -14.31 9.43 -15.97
N GLY A 41 -14.11 10.29 -14.97
CA GLY A 41 -13.55 9.87 -13.68
C GLY A 41 -14.61 9.22 -12.80
N VAL A 42 -14.42 7.94 -12.46
CA VAL A 42 -15.27 7.22 -11.50
C VAL A 42 -14.58 7.17 -10.14
N PHE A 43 -15.26 7.68 -9.11
CA PHE A 43 -14.74 7.71 -7.74
C PHE A 43 -15.52 6.75 -6.86
N GLN A 44 -14.79 5.97 -6.06
CA GLN A 44 -15.38 5.03 -5.11
C GLN A 44 -16.17 5.75 -4.02
N ALA A 45 -17.42 5.33 -3.81
CA ALA A 45 -18.23 5.79 -2.69
C ALA A 45 -17.70 5.23 -1.35
N PRO A 46 -17.83 5.95 -0.22
CA PRO A 46 -17.40 5.47 1.08
C PRO A 46 -18.01 4.09 1.43
N GLY A 47 -17.16 3.13 1.77
CA GLY A 47 -17.57 1.76 2.15
C GLY A 47 -17.91 0.83 0.98
N ALA A 48 -17.89 1.31 -0.26
CA ALA A 48 -18.06 0.44 -1.43
C ALA A 48 -16.80 -0.40 -1.70
N ASN A 49 -16.90 -1.40 -2.58
CA ASN A 49 -15.76 -2.23 -2.98
C ASN A 49 -15.19 -1.77 -4.33
N ALA A 50 -13.90 -1.48 -4.38
CA ALA A 50 -13.25 -0.99 -5.60
C ALA A 50 -13.26 -2.02 -6.75
N LEU A 51 -13.06 -3.31 -6.45
CA LEU A 51 -13.05 -4.38 -7.46
C LEU A 51 -14.45 -4.59 -8.06
N GLU A 52 -15.48 -4.56 -7.21
CA GLU A 52 -16.87 -4.72 -7.63
C GLU A 52 -17.35 -3.52 -8.46
N ILE A 53 -16.99 -2.30 -8.07
CA ILE A 53 -17.29 -1.10 -8.86
C ILE A 53 -16.62 -1.18 -10.23
N GLN A 54 -15.36 -1.62 -10.29
CA GLN A 54 -14.65 -1.74 -11.56
C GLN A 54 -15.34 -2.72 -12.51
N GLU A 55 -15.73 -3.89 -12.02
CA GLU A 55 -16.47 -4.88 -12.80
C GLU A 55 -17.79 -4.30 -13.32
N GLN A 56 -18.59 -3.67 -12.45
CA GLN A 56 -19.86 -3.06 -12.84
C GLN A 56 -19.70 -1.92 -13.87
N VAL A 57 -18.64 -1.11 -13.75
CA VAL A 57 -18.37 -0.02 -14.68
C VAL A 57 -17.99 -0.57 -16.05
N ILE A 58 -17.10 -1.57 -16.10
CA ILE A 58 -16.71 -2.21 -17.37
C ILE A 58 -17.91 -2.88 -18.03
N ASP A 59 -18.68 -3.69 -17.29
CA ASP A 59 -19.88 -4.37 -17.82
C ASP A 59 -20.89 -3.37 -18.40
N THR A 60 -21.11 -2.25 -17.70
CA THR A 60 -22.02 -1.19 -18.16
C THR A 60 -21.48 -0.51 -19.42
N MET A 61 -20.18 -0.22 -19.48
CA MET A 61 -19.57 0.41 -20.65
C MET A 61 -19.54 -0.54 -21.85
N ASP A 62 -19.33 -1.83 -21.64
CA ASP A 62 -19.42 -2.87 -22.67
C ASP A 62 -20.84 -2.96 -23.25
N GLU A 63 -21.88 -2.91 -22.41
CA GLU A 63 -23.28 -2.85 -22.87
C GLU A 63 -23.55 -1.58 -23.69
N LEU A 64 -23.11 -0.42 -23.19
CA LEU A 64 -23.32 0.88 -23.84
C LEU A 64 -22.54 1.00 -25.16
N SER A 65 -21.36 0.38 -25.25
CA SER A 65 -20.50 0.44 -26.43
C SER A 65 -21.17 -0.08 -27.70
N GLN A 66 -22.14 -0.98 -27.56
CA GLN A 66 -22.93 -1.53 -28.67
C GLN A 66 -23.79 -0.47 -29.38
N TRP A 67 -24.05 0.66 -28.70
CA TRP A 67 -24.88 1.76 -29.17
C TRP A 67 -24.07 2.98 -29.58
N PHE A 68 -22.73 2.90 -29.53
CA PHE A 68 -21.89 4.03 -29.89
C PHE A 68 -21.94 4.31 -31.40
N PRO A 69 -21.86 5.59 -31.80
CA PRO A 69 -21.74 5.95 -33.20
C PRO A 69 -20.40 5.46 -33.76
N GLU A 70 -20.35 5.28 -35.09
CA GLU A 70 -19.13 4.85 -35.78
C GLU A 70 -17.94 5.78 -35.48
N GLY A 71 -16.80 5.19 -35.12
CA GLY A 71 -15.58 5.92 -34.77
C GLY A 71 -15.48 6.38 -33.31
N VAL A 72 -16.44 6.02 -32.45
CA VAL A 72 -16.35 6.22 -31.00
C VAL A 72 -16.10 4.89 -30.31
N GLU A 73 -14.95 4.81 -29.63
CA GLU A 73 -14.56 3.69 -28.79
C GLU A 73 -14.32 4.18 -27.38
N TYR A 74 -14.44 3.29 -26.40
CA TYR A 74 -14.04 3.58 -25.03
C TYR A 74 -12.87 2.69 -24.64
N GLU A 75 -12.00 3.20 -23.78
CA GLU A 75 -10.86 2.45 -23.26
C GLU A 75 -10.67 2.77 -21.78
N ALA A 76 -10.48 1.73 -20.97
CA ALA A 76 -10.26 1.84 -19.53
C ALA A 76 -8.76 1.89 -19.21
N VAL A 77 -8.13 3.03 -19.51
CA VAL A 77 -6.66 3.20 -19.45
C VAL A 77 -6.11 3.48 -18.04
N TYR A 78 -6.91 4.02 -17.13
CA TYR A 78 -6.49 4.31 -15.74
C TYR A 78 -7.33 3.52 -14.73
N ASP A 79 -6.78 2.40 -14.27
CA ASP A 79 -7.44 1.51 -13.32
C ASP A 79 -6.57 1.25 -12.08
N THR A 80 -6.95 1.88 -10.96
CA THR A 80 -6.26 1.70 -9.67
C THR A 80 -6.48 0.31 -9.05
N THR A 81 -7.45 -0.46 -9.55
CA THR A 81 -7.77 -1.78 -9.01
C THR A 81 -6.77 -2.86 -9.40
N ILE A 82 -6.02 -2.65 -10.48
CA ILE A 82 -4.96 -3.58 -10.93
C ILE A 82 -3.94 -3.77 -9.81
N PHE A 83 -3.45 -2.67 -9.23
CA PHE A 83 -2.54 -2.71 -8.07
C PHE A 83 -3.14 -3.46 -6.87
N VAL A 84 -4.43 -3.27 -6.58
CA VAL A 84 -5.11 -3.95 -5.46
C VAL A 84 -5.20 -5.46 -5.72
N ARG A 85 -5.59 -5.86 -6.93
CA ARG A 85 -5.70 -7.26 -7.36
C ARG A 85 -4.34 -7.96 -7.33
N ASP A 86 -3.30 -7.32 -7.87
CA ASP A 86 -1.93 -7.84 -7.88
C ASP A 86 -1.34 -7.92 -6.47
N SER A 87 -1.64 -6.95 -5.61
CA SER A 87 -1.25 -6.99 -4.20
C SER A 87 -1.89 -8.19 -3.49
N ILE A 88 -3.19 -8.43 -3.67
CA ILE A 88 -3.88 -9.59 -3.07
C ILE A 88 -3.30 -10.90 -3.61
N LYS A 89 -3.10 -11.02 -4.93
CA LYS A 89 -2.51 -12.20 -5.57
C LYS A 89 -1.11 -12.49 -5.03
N SER A 90 -0.29 -11.45 -4.87
CA SER A 90 1.06 -11.56 -4.32
C SER A 90 1.03 -12.02 -2.87
N VAL A 91 0.14 -11.48 -2.03
CA VAL A 91 0.03 -11.92 -0.64
C VAL A 91 -0.47 -13.35 -0.52
N ILE A 92 -1.41 -13.79 -1.37
CA ILE A 92 -1.84 -15.19 -1.43
C ILE A 92 -0.67 -16.11 -1.83
N LYS A 93 0.13 -15.71 -2.82
CA LYS A 93 1.34 -16.45 -3.22
C LYS A 93 2.31 -16.56 -2.04
N THR A 94 2.61 -15.46 -1.36
CA THR A 94 3.47 -15.45 -0.16
C THR A 94 2.89 -16.30 0.97
N LEU A 95 1.58 -16.33 1.15
CA LEU A 95 0.91 -17.18 2.12
C LEU A 95 1.14 -18.67 1.81
N LEU A 96 0.99 -19.08 0.55
CA LEU A 96 1.26 -20.46 0.13
C LEU A 96 2.74 -20.83 0.27
N GLU A 97 3.65 -19.91 -0.07
CA GLU A 97 5.10 -20.07 0.14
C GLU A 97 5.44 -20.21 1.62
N ALA A 98 4.84 -19.40 2.50
CA ALA A 98 5.03 -19.49 3.95
C ALA A 98 4.56 -20.84 4.50
N VAL A 99 3.38 -21.31 4.08
CA VAL A 99 2.87 -22.65 4.46
C VAL A 99 3.80 -23.75 3.96
N LEU A 100 4.30 -23.65 2.74
CA LEU A 100 5.26 -24.62 2.19
C LEU A 100 6.56 -24.63 3.01
N LEU A 101 7.13 -23.47 3.32
CA LEU A 101 8.34 -23.34 4.13
C LEU A 101 8.13 -23.93 5.53
N VAL A 102 6.98 -23.67 6.16
CA VAL A 102 6.60 -24.29 7.43
C VAL A 102 6.59 -25.81 7.30
N VAL A 103 5.93 -26.37 6.28
CA VAL A 103 5.89 -27.84 6.08
C VAL A 103 7.29 -28.41 5.92
N LEU A 104 8.17 -27.75 5.14
CA LEU A 104 9.55 -28.19 4.94
C LEU A 104 10.34 -28.19 6.26
N VAL A 105 10.24 -27.12 7.05
CA VAL A 105 10.92 -27.01 8.34
C VAL A 105 10.39 -28.05 9.32
N VAL A 106 9.07 -28.18 9.46
CA VAL A 106 8.45 -29.17 10.37
C VAL A 106 8.82 -30.60 9.94
N THR A 107 8.85 -30.88 8.64
CA THR A 107 9.28 -32.20 8.12
C THR A 107 10.75 -32.47 8.41
N LEU A 108 11.62 -31.45 8.33
CA LEU A 108 13.04 -31.57 8.65
C LEU A 108 13.27 -31.94 10.12
N PHE A 109 12.52 -31.33 11.03
CA PHE A 109 12.63 -31.56 12.48
C PHE A 109 11.95 -32.87 12.92
N LEU A 110 10.70 -33.11 12.50
CA LEU A 110 9.91 -34.23 12.99
C LEU A 110 10.08 -35.52 12.16
N GLN A 111 10.61 -35.43 10.94
CA GLN A 111 10.98 -36.55 10.05
C GLN A 111 9.85 -37.56 9.76
N THR A 112 8.62 -37.23 10.12
CA THR A 112 7.44 -38.07 9.93
C THR A 112 6.29 -37.24 9.38
N TRP A 113 5.70 -37.69 8.28
CA TRP A 113 4.59 -36.97 7.63
C TRP A 113 3.35 -36.86 8.54
N ARG A 114 3.16 -37.81 9.47
CA ARG A 114 2.06 -37.82 10.45
C ARG A 114 2.20 -36.70 11.48
N ALA A 115 3.41 -36.39 11.91
CA ALA A 115 3.64 -35.27 12.81
C ALA A 115 3.56 -33.94 12.04
N SER A 116 4.08 -33.90 10.80
CA SER A 116 4.05 -32.70 9.96
C SER A 116 2.66 -32.29 9.48
N ILE A 117 1.72 -33.23 9.34
CA ILE A 117 0.35 -32.89 8.91
C ILE A 117 -0.45 -32.15 10.01
N ILE A 118 -0.06 -32.27 11.28
CA ILE A 118 -0.80 -31.68 12.40
C ILE A 118 -0.71 -30.13 12.35
N PRO A 119 0.49 -29.51 12.32
CA PRO A 119 0.58 -28.05 12.11
C PRO A 119 0.02 -27.62 10.75
N LEU A 120 0.14 -28.45 9.71
CA LEU A 120 -0.40 -28.15 8.38
C LEU A 120 -1.94 -28.03 8.37
N ILE A 121 -2.65 -28.83 9.16
CA ILE A 121 -4.11 -28.70 9.33
C ILE A 121 -4.46 -27.52 10.25
N ALA A 122 -3.63 -27.26 11.26
CA ALA A 122 -3.86 -26.19 12.22
C ALA A 122 -3.89 -24.79 11.54
N VAL A 123 -3.02 -24.55 10.56
CA VAL A 123 -2.92 -23.25 9.88
C VAL A 123 -4.21 -22.85 9.13
N PRO A 124 -4.76 -23.65 8.20
CA PRO A 124 -6.02 -23.31 7.52
C PRO A 124 -7.18 -23.10 8.49
N VAL A 125 -7.29 -23.92 9.54
CA VAL A 125 -8.35 -23.78 10.55
C VAL A 125 -8.24 -22.44 11.26
N SER A 126 -7.03 -22.05 11.69
CA SER A 126 -6.80 -20.76 12.35
C SER A 126 -7.01 -19.57 11.42
N VAL A 127 -6.60 -19.67 10.16
CA VAL A 127 -6.80 -18.63 9.14
C VAL A 127 -8.29 -18.42 8.86
N VAL A 128 -9.05 -19.49 8.62
CA VAL A 128 -10.50 -19.42 8.38
C VAL A 128 -11.23 -18.88 9.62
N GLY A 129 -10.85 -19.35 10.81
CA GLY A 129 -11.39 -18.83 12.07
C GLY A 129 -11.11 -17.33 12.26
N THR A 130 -9.91 -16.88 11.88
CA THR A 130 -9.55 -15.45 11.91
C THR A 130 -10.42 -14.64 10.95
N PHE A 131 -10.61 -15.11 9.71
CA PHE A 131 -11.50 -14.43 8.76
C PHE A 131 -12.95 -14.35 9.27
N ALA A 132 -13.46 -15.42 9.89
CA ALA A 132 -14.81 -15.42 10.44
C ALA A 132 -14.97 -14.35 11.53
N VAL A 133 -14.01 -14.23 12.46
CA VAL A 133 -14.07 -13.22 13.52
C VAL A 133 -13.84 -11.80 12.97
N LEU A 134 -12.92 -11.62 12.02
CA LEU A 134 -12.72 -10.34 11.34
C LEU A 134 -14.00 -9.87 10.66
N TYR A 135 -14.69 -10.77 9.96
CA TYR A 135 -15.97 -10.49 9.31
C TYR A 135 -17.04 -10.09 10.34
N LEU A 136 -17.16 -10.80 11.46
CA LEU A 136 -18.09 -10.46 12.54
C LEU A 136 -17.82 -9.09 13.17
N LEU A 137 -16.56 -8.67 13.20
CA LEU A 137 -16.14 -7.36 13.71
C LEU A 137 -16.18 -6.25 12.64
N GLY A 138 -16.61 -6.55 11.42
CA GLY A 138 -16.73 -5.60 10.31
C GLY A 138 -15.40 -5.19 9.66
N PHE A 139 -14.35 -6.01 9.82
CA PHE A 139 -13.10 -5.80 9.11
C PHE A 139 -13.18 -6.32 7.68
N SER A 140 -12.64 -5.57 6.73
CA SER A 140 -12.49 -5.98 5.33
C SER A 140 -11.22 -6.81 5.13
N ILE A 141 -11.16 -7.61 4.07
CA ILE A 141 -9.90 -8.16 3.57
C ILE A 141 -9.18 -7.07 2.76
N ASN A 142 -8.05 -6.60 3.27
CA ASN A 142 -7.17 -5.64 2.60
C ASN A 142 -5.70 -6.03 2.79
N THR A 143 -4.78 -5.27 2.17
CA THR A 143 -3.34 -5.54 2.23
C THR A 143 -2.80 -5.59 3.67
N LEU A 144 -3.31 -4.75 4.59
CA LEU A 144 -2.84 -4.70 5.98
C LEU A 144 -3.30 -5.90 6.80
N THR A 145 -4.57 -6.30 6.65
CA THR A 145 -5.09 -7.50 7.32
C THR A 145 -4.40 -8.75 6.77
N LEU A 146 -4.15 -8.82 5.46
CA LEU A 146 -3.45 -9.96 4.87
C LEU A 146 -1.98 -10.03 5.32
N PHE A 147 -1.27 -8.90 5.45
CA PHE A 147 0.07 -8.91 6.03
C PHE A 147 0.07 -9.32 7.51
N GLY A 148 -0.90 -8.84 8.30
CA GLY A 148 -1.09 -9.31 9.68
C GLY A 148 -1.29 -10.82 9.75
N LEU A 149 -2.06 -11.38 8.81
CA LEU A 149 -2.29 -12.82 8.71
C LEU A 149 -1.03 -13.59 8.33
N VAL A 150 -0.25 -13.11 7.34
CA VAL A 150 1.02 -13.76 6.95
C VAL A 150 1.99 -13.83 8.13
N LEU A 151 2.12 -12.75 8.91
CA LEU A 151 2.93 -12.75 10.13
C LEU A 151 2.36 -13.72 11.18
N ALA A 152 1.03 -13.75 11.33
CA ALA A 152 0.36 -14.60 12.28
C ALA A 152 0.50 -16.11 11.97
N ILE A 153 0.76 -16.50 10.71
CA ILE A 153 1.00 -17.92 10.37
C ILE A 153 2.19 -18.48 11.14
N GLY A 154 3.28 -17.73 11.26
CA GLY A 154 4.44 -18.17 12.06
C GLY A 154 4.04 -18.45 13.51
N ILE A 155 3.28 -17.51 14.10
CA ILE A 155 2.76 -17.64 15.47
C ILE A 155 1.83 -18.85 15.61
N VAL A 156 0.92 -19.04 14.66
CA VAL A 156 -0.06 -20.14 14.67
C VAL A 156 0.61 -21.49 14.61
N VAL A 157 1.65 -21.59 13.79
CA VAL A 157 2.41 -22.81 13.59
C VAL A 157 3.22 -23.16 14.83
N ASP A 158 3.86 -22.17 15.46
CA ASP A 158 4.68 -22.37 16.66
C ASP A 158 3.88 -23.06 17.78
N ASP A 159 2.65 -22.61 18.05
CA ASP A 159 1.78 -23.22 19.06
C ASP A 159 1.50 -24.70 18.76
N ALA A 160 1.22 -25.04 17.49
CA ALA A 160 0.96 -26.41 17.07
C ALA A 160 2.23 -27.29 17.10
N ILE A 161 3.38 -26.74 16.71
CA ILE A 161 4.67 -27.45 16.75
C ILE A 161 5.03 -27.80 18.19
N VAL A 162 4.93 -26.85 19.13
CA VAL A 162 5.29 -27.09 20.55
C VAL A 162 4.50 -28.26 21.12
N VAL A 163 3.20 -28.36 20.80
CA VAL A 163 2.36 -29.48 21.23
C VAL A 163 2.84 -30.79 20.59
N VAL A 164 3.01 -30.82 19.27
CA VAL A 164 3.38 -32.04 18.54
C VAL A 164 4.78 -32.54 18.93
N GLU A 165 5.74 -31.62 19.04
CA GLU A 165 7.11 -31.93 19.48
C GLU A 165 7.11 -32.50 20.90
N ASN A 166 6.35 -31.92 21.82
CA ASN A 166 6.31 -32.42 23.19
C ASN A 166 5.56 -33.76 23.29
N VAL A 167 4.57 -34.01 22.43
CA VAL A 167 3.93 -35.34 22.32
C VAL A 167 4.93 -36.37 21.80
N GLU A 168 5.68 -36.06 20.74
CA GLU A 168 6.73 -36.92 20.17
C GLU A 168 7.83 -37.22 21.19
N ARG A 169 8.26 -36.21 21.98
CA ARG A 169 9.20 -36.41 23.10
C ARG A 169 8.68 -37.44 24.10
N ASN A 170 7.43 -37.30 24.53
CA ASN A 170 6.79 -38.22 25.48
C ASN A 170 6.58 -39.63 24.89
N ILE A 171 6.29 -39.75 23.58
CA ILE A 171 6.24 -41.04 22.89
C ILE A 171 7.64 -41.68 22.83
N GLY A 172 8.68 -40.88 22.58
CA GLY A 172 10.08 -41.33 22.62
C GLY A 172 10.54 -41.81 24.00
N GLU A 173 9.92 -41.31 25.07
CA GLU A 173 10.11 -41.77 26.45
C GLU A 173 9.30 -43.05 26.77
N GLY A 174 8.55 -43.59 25.81
CA GLY A 174 7.85 -44.88 25.90
C GLY A 174 6.37 -44.81 26.23
N LEU A 175 5.76 -43.61 26.27
CA LEU A 175 4.32 -43.48 26.49
C LEU A 175 3.52 -43.82 25.23
N ALA A 176 2.34 -44.43 25.42
CA ALA A 176 1.38 -44.61 24.33
C ALA A 176 0.85 -43.25 23.83
N PRO A 177 0.52 -43.06 22.53
CA PRO A 177 0.18 -41.76 21.95
C PRO A 177 -0.88 -40.95 22.71
N LEU A 178 -1.95 -41.61 23.18
CA LEU A 178 -2.99 -40.94 23.97
C LEU A 178 -2.49 -40.48 25.35
N ALA A 179 -1.69 -41.32 26.03
CA ALA A 179 -1.10 -40.97 27.32
C ALA A 179 -0.03 -39.88 27.17
N ALA A 180 0.78 -39.96 26.11
CA ALA A 180 1.77 -38.95 25.74
C ALA A 180 1.10 -37.61 25.46
N ALA A 181 -0.04 -37.57 24.75
CA ALA A 181 -0.76 -36.33 24.51
C ALA A 181 -1.31 -35.71 25.80
N HIS A 182 -1.89 -36.51 26.71
CA HIS A 182 -2.32 -35.98 28.01
C HIS A 182 -1.16 -35.45 28.86
N GLN A 183 -0.04 -36.17 28.89
CA GLN A 183 1.15 -35.73 29.61
C GLN A 183 1.73 -34.45 29.01
N ALA A 184 1.85 -34.40 27.69
CA ALA A 184 2.33 -33.23 26.98
C ALA A 184 1.47 -32.00 27.29
N MET A 185 0.13 -32.14 27.27
CA MET A 185 -0.77 -31.04 27.60
C MET A 185 -0.63 -30.56 29.04
N ARG A 186 -0.27 -31.42 30.01
CA ARG A 186 0.02 -30.96 31.38
C ARG A 186 1.28 -30.09 31.46
N GLU A 187 2.22 -30.29 30.56
CA GLU A 187 3.48 -29.55 30.52
C GLU A 187 3.37 -28.25 29.73
N VAL A 188 2.70 -28.25 28.57
CA VAL A 188 2.72 -27.12 27.64
C VAL A 188 1.51 -26.19 27.70
N SER A 189 0.39 -26.59 28.32
CA SER A 189 -0.82 -25.73 28.34
C SER A 189 -0.56 -24.36 28.98
N GLY A 190 0.16 -24.33 30.11
CA GLY A 190 0.50 -23.09 30.81
C GLY A 190 1.35 -22.15 29.95
N PRO A 191 2.50 -22.62 29.41
CA PRO A 191 3.31 -21.86 28.46
C PRO A 191 2.54 -21.34 27.24
N ILE A 192 1.70 -22.17 26.60
CA ILE A 192 0.93 -21.78 25.40
C ILE A 192 -0.04 -20.64 25.73
N ILE A 193 -0.80 -20.76 26.83
CA ILE A 193 -1.72 -19.70 27.27
C ILE A 193 -0.93 -18.42 27.60
N ALA A 194 0.22 -18.53 28.26
CA ALA A 194 1.05 -17.37 28.60
C ALA A 194 1.56 -16.66 27.34
N ILE A 195 2.03 -17.39 26.33
CA ILE A 195 2.47 -16.83 25.05
C ILE A 195 1.31 -16.11 24.36
N GLY A 196 0.14 -16.76 24.26
CA GLY A 196 -1.06 -16.16 23.66
C GLY A 196 -1.47 -14.85 24.35
N LEU A 197 -1.46 -14.83 25.68
CA LEU A 197 -1.77 -13.63 26.48
C LEU A 197 -0.73 -12.52 26.31
N VAL A 198 0.56 -12.85 26.26
CA VAL A 198 1.64 -11.86 26.05
C VAL A 198 1.51 -11.21 24.67
N LEU A 199 1.25 -12.00 23.62
CA LEU A 199 0.99 -11.47 22.29
C LEU A 199 -0.25 -10.57 22.27
N CYS A 200 -1.35 -11.01 22.89
CA CYS A 200 -2.53 -10.16 23.04
C CYS A 200 -2.21 -8.86 23.80
N ALA A 201 -1.40 -8.91 24.86
CA ALA A 201 -1.02 -7.74 25.65
C ALA A 201 -0.18 -6.73 24.85
N VAL A 202 0.56 -7.17 23.84
CA VAL A 202 1.32 -6.28 22.93
C VAL A 202 0.41 -5.69 21.85
N PHE A 203 -0.43 -6.50 21.20
CA PHE A 203 -1.20 -6.06 20.03
C PHE A 203 -2.52 -5.37 20.39
N VAL A 204 -3.24 -5.82 21.41
CA VAL A 204 -4.55 -5.25 21.77
C VAL A 204 -4.46 -3.75 22.09
N PRO A 205 -3.49 -3.24 22.87
CA PRO A 205 -3.34 -1.81 23.11
C PRO A 205 -3.12 -0.99 21.83
N MET A 206 -2.40 -1.54 20.84
CA MET A 206 -2.13 -0.85 19.58
C MET A 206 -3.41 -0.60 18.76
N ALA A 207 -4.45 -1.41 18.94
CA ALA A 207 -5.74 -1.22 18.29
C ALA A 207 -6.50 0.02 18.78
N PHE A 208 -6.11 0.60 19.91
CA PHE A 208 -6.70 1.81 20.49
C PHE A 208 -5.93 3.10 20.16
N LEU A 209 -4.87 3.00 19.36
CA LEU A 209 -4.18 4.19 18.87
C LEU A 209 -5.13 5.04 18.02
N SER A 210 -5.02 6.36 18.15
CA SER A 210 -5.86 7.33 17.44
C SER A 210 -5.18 7.86 16.18
N GLY A 211 -5.96 8.60 15.38
CA GLY A 211 -5.48 9.19 14.13
C GLY A 211 -5.31 8.17 13.00
N VAL A 212 -4.72 8.65 11.91
CA VAL A 212 -4.50 7.87 10.68
C VAL A 212 -3.62 6.65 10.96
N THR A 213 -2.50 6.83 11.66
CA THR A 213 -1.60 5.75 12.10
C THR A 213 -2.31 4.71 12.95
N GLY A 214 -3.22 5.13 13.83
CA GLY A 214 -4.02 4.23 14.65
C GLY A 214 -4.93 3.31 13.84
N GLN A 215 -5.52 3.82 12.75
CA GLN A 215 -6.33 3.00 11.84
C GLN A 215 -5.49 1.91 11.15
N PHE A 216 -4.24 2.20 10.77
CA PHE A 216 -3.31 1.20 10.23
C PHE A 216 -3.00 0.10 11.25
N TYR A 217 -2.60 0.50 12.46
CA TYR A 217 -2.29 -0.45 13.52
C TYR A 217 -3.50 -1.27 13.94
N ARG A 218 -4.72 -0.70 13.91
CA ARG A 218 -5.94 -1.43 14.25
C ARG A 218 -6.16 -2.65 13.35
N GLN A 219 -5.98 -2.51 12.03
CA GLN A 219 -6.14 -3.62 11.07
C GLN A 219 -5.12 -4.74 11.34
N PHE A 220 -3.86 -4.34 11.52
CA PHE A 220 -2.75 -5.27 11.75
C PHE A 220 -2.85 -5.97 13.11
N ALA A 221 -3.07 -5.19 14.17
CA ALA A 221 -3.16 -5.68 15.54
C ALA A 221 -4.38 -6.56 15.79
N ALA A 222 -5.55 -6.19 15.25
CA ALA A 222 -6.75 -7.01 15.38
C ALA A 222 -6.53 -8.38 14.71
N THR A 223 -5.98 -8.41 13.51
CA THR A 223 -5.71 -9.66 12.79
C THR A 223 -4.79 -10.58 13.57
N ILE A 224 -3.67 -10.06 14.10
CA ILE A 224 -2.71 -10.87 14.86
C ILE A 224 -3.33 -11.34 16.18
N ALA A 225 -3.94 -10.44 16.96
CA ALA A 225 -4.52 -10.81 18.25
C ALA A 225 -5.62 -11.87 18.10
N ILE A 226 -6.51 -11.71 17.13
CA ILE A 226 -7.57 -12.69 16.84
C ILE A 226 -6.94 -14.02 16.38
N SER A 227 -5.99 -13.98 15.45
CA SER A 227 -5.33 -15.19 14.97
C SER A 227 -4.58 -15.93 16.07
N THR A 228 -3.94 -15.22 16.99
CA THR A 228 -3.28 -15.81 18.17
C THR A 228 -4.30 -16.46 19.09
N VAL A 229 -5.43 -15.79 19.39
CA VAL A 229 -6.48 -16.39 20.24
C VAL A 229 -7.04 -17.66 19.61
N ILE A 230 -7.35 -17.64 18.31
CA ILE A 230 -7.82 -18.81 17.58
C ILE A 230 -6.74 -19.90 17.57
N SER A 231 -5.47 -19.54 17.36
CA SER A 231 -4.35 -20.48 17.43
C SER A 231 -4.24 -21.16 18.79
N THR A 232 -4.28 -20.39 19.88
CA THR A 232 -4.22 -20.91 21.24
C THR A 232 -5.37 -21.88 21.51
N ILE A 233 -6.60 -21.55 21.05
CA ILE A 233 -7.72 -22.49 21.17
C ILE A 233 -7.45 -23.76 20.37
N ASN A 234 -6.96 -23.63 19.14
CA ASN A 234 -6.68 -24.73 18.23
C ASN A 234 -5.56 -25.66 18.77
N SER A 235 -4.50 -25.09 19.31
CA SER A 235 -3.37 -25.83 19.88
C SER A 235 -3.72 -26.54 21.19
N LEU A 236 -4.65 -25.99 21.98
CA LEU A 236 -5.13 -26.66 23.19
C LEU A 236 -6.20 -27.74 22.92
N THR A 237 -6.79 -27.78 21.72
CA THR A 237 -7.92 -28.66 21.40
C THR A 237 -7.62 -29.61 20.24
N LEU A 238 -7.51 -29.09 19.02
CA LEU A 238 -7.35 -29.88 17.81
C LEU A 238 -5.96 -30.53 17.73
N SER A 239 -4.88 -29.79 18.02
CA SER A 239 -3.51 -30.31 17.93
C SER A 239 -3.27 -31.56 18.79
N PRO A 240 -3.61 -31.60 20.10
CA PRO A 240 -3.41 -32.80 20.91
C PRO A 240 -4.35 -33.94 20.51
N ALA A 241 -5.57 -33.64 20.05
CA ALA A 241 -6.50 -34.65 19.54
C ALA A 241 -5.95 -35.33 18.27
N LEU A 242 -5.46 -34.53 17.32
CA LEU A 242 -4.81 -35.04 16.10
C LEU A 242 -3.52 -35.78 16.42
N ALA A 243 -2.71 -35.30 17.37
CA ALA A 243 -1.51 -35.99 17.81
C ALA A 243 -1.83 -37.37 18.40
N ALA A 244 -2.82 -37.46 19.28
CA ALA A 244 -3.26 -38.73 19.86
C ALA A 244 -3.84 -39.71 18.82
N MET A 245 -4.50 -39.22 17.76
CA MET A 245 -5.10 -40.03 16.71
C MET A 245 -4.12 -40.45 15.61
N LEU A 246 -3.19 -39.58 15.23
CA LEU A 246 -2.32 -39.78 14.07
C LEU A 246 -0.95 -40.34 14.45
N LEU A 247 -0.38 -39.98 15.59
CA LEU A 247 0.96 -40.44 15.97
C LEU A 247 0.95 -41.91 16.38
N LYS A 248 2.07 -42.58 16.12
CA LYS A 248 2.25 -44.01 16.42
C LYS A 248 3.25 -44.20 17.55
N PRO A 249 3.15 -45.30 18.33
CA PRO A 249 4.17 -45.65 19.31
C PRO A 249 5.57 -45.76 18.66
N HIS A 250 6.62 -45.48 19.44
CA HIS A 250 8.00 -45.50 18.97
C HIS A 250 8.41 -46.84 18.32
N ASP A 251 7.90 -47.96 18.84
CA ASP A 251 8.19 -49.31 18.34
C ASP A 251 7.33 -49.74 17.13
N ALA A 252 6.42 -48.88 16.67
CA ALA A 252 5.56 -49.22 15.55
C ALA A 252 6.36 -49.25 14.23
N PRO A 253 6.06 -50.19 13.31
CA PRO A 253 6.73 -50.23 12.03
C PRO A 253 6.50 -48.94 11.25
N LYS A 254 7.59 -48.32 10.76
CA LYS A 254 7.54 -47.12 9.92
C LYS A 254 6.62 -47.34 8.72
N ASP A 255 5.73 -46.38 8.45
CA ASP A 255 4.80 -46.43 7.33
C ASP A 255 5.48 -46.32 5.98
N ARG A 256 4.78 -46.75 4.90
CA ARG A 256 5.30 -46.70 3.52
C ARG A 256 5.75 -45.29 3.11
N LEU A 257 4.98 -44.26 3.46
CA LEU A 257 5.32 -42.85 3.22
C LEU A 257 6.53 -42.39 4.04
N THR A 258 6.61 -42.76 5.32
CA THR A 258 7.78 -42.44 6.16
C THR A 258 9.04 -43.14 5.66
N ARG A 259 8.94 -44.39 5.18
CA ARG A 259 10.07 -45.11 4.55
C ARG A 259 10.52 -44.46 3.25
N LEU A 260 9.57 -43.96 2.44
CA LEU A 260 9.89 -43.22 1.22
C LEU A 260 10.62 -41.91 1.53
N ILE A 261 10.14 -41.16 2.54
CA ILE A 261 10.79 -39.94 3.03
C ILE A 261 12.19 -40.24 3.57
N ASP A 262 12.37 -41.30 4.37
CA ASP A 262 13.68 -41.75 4.85
C ASP A 262 14.61 -42.20 3.71
N LEU A 263 14.08 -42.80 2.65
CA LEU A 263 14.87 -43.22 1.50
C LEU A 263 15.36 -42.01 0.68
N LEU A 264 14.48 -41.03 0.45
CA LEU A 264 14.77 -39.84 -0.35
C LEU A 264 15.59 -38.79 0.41
N LEU A 265 15.32 -38.62 1.70
CA LEU A 265 15.85 -37.52 2.53
C LEU A 265 16.65 -38.00 3.74
N GLY A 266 16.73 -39.29 4.01
CA GLY A 266 17.48 -39.81 5.17
C GLY A 266 18.98 -39.52 5.14
N TRP A 267 19.55 -39.30 3.95
CA TRP A 267 20.93 -38.84 3.79
C TRP A 267 21.12 -37.39 4.28
N VAL A 268 20.06 -36.57 4.31
CA VAL A 268 20.02 -35.22 4.90
C VAL A 268 19.71 -35.29 6.39
N PHE A 269 18.77 -36.14 6.80
CA PHE A 269 18.33 -36.24 8.20
C PHE A 269 19.41 -36.75 9.15
N ARG A 270 20.22 -37.72 8.73
CA ARG A 270 21.29 -38.28 9.58
C ARG A 270 22.37 -37.26 9.99
N PRO A 271 22.98 -36.50 9.06
CA PRO A 271 23.93 -35.45 9.45
C PRO A 271 23.24 -34.32 10.21
N PHE A 272 21.99 -33.96 9.86
CA PHE A 272 21.21 -32.96 10.59
C PHE A 272 21.00 -33.36 12.06
N ASN A 273 20.53 -34.57 12.34
CA ASN A 273 20.30 -35.06 13.70
C ASN A 273 21.60 -35.10 14.52
N ARG A 274 22.70 -35.53 13.91
CA ARG A 274 24.04 -35.53 14.57
C ARG A 274 24.48 -34.12 14.89
N PHE A 275 24.35 -33.20 13.94
CA PHE A 275 24.68 -31.80 14.14
C PHE A 275 23.81 -31.18 15.24
N PHE A 276 22.50 -31.35 15.16
CA PHE A 276 21.53 -30.83 16.11
C PHE A 276 21.80 -31.33 17.53
N GLY A 277 21.99 -32.63 17.72
CA GLY A 277 22.36 -33.21 19.03
C GLY A 277 23.66 -32.62 19.57
N SER A 278 24.73 -32.60 18.76
CA SER A 278 26.01 -32.03 19.18
C SER A 278 25.94 -30.53 19.47
N SER A 279 25.08 -29.80 18.77
CA SER A 279 24.87 -28.36 18.94
C SER A 279 24.08 -28.09 20.23
N SER A 280 23.06 -28.90 20.52
CA SER A 280 22.25 -28.83 21.74
C SER A 280 23.12 -29.04 22.99
N GLU A 281 23.98 -30.06 23.00
CA GLU A 281 24.91 -30.31 24.10
C GLU A 281 25.91 -29.16 24.30
N LYS A 282 26.47 -28.64 23.20
CA LYS A 282 27.38 -27.48 23.24
C LYS A 282 26.67 -26.22 23.75
N TYR A 283 25.44 -26.00 23.31
CA TYR A 283 24.60 -24.88 23.75
C TYR A 283 24.30 -24.98 25.24
N GLN A 284 23.87 -26.14 25.73
CA GLN A 284 23.64 -26.39 27.17
C GLN A 284 24.91 -26.11 27.98
N GLY A 285 26.06 -26.60 27.53
CA GLY A 285 27.35 -26.35 28.17
C GLY A 285 27.78 -24.86 28.12
N ALA A 286 27.41 -24.13 27.06
CA ALA A 286 27.66 -22.70 26.95
C ALA A 286 26.78 -21.89 27.90
N VAL A 287 25.48 -22.21 27.99
CA VAL A 287 24.54 -21.58 28.93
C VAL A 287 24.98 -21.85 30.37
N ALA A 288 25.33 -23.09 30.70
CA ALA A 288 25.83 -23.44 32.03
C ALA A 288 27.09 -22.64 32.42
N ARG A 289 28.05 -22.46 31.50
CA ARG A 289 29.23 -21.62 31.74
C ARG A 289 28.88 -20.13 31.87
N SER A 290 27.93 -19.65 31.07
CA SER A 290 27.44 -18.27 31.10
C SER A 290 26.82 -17.92 32.47
N LEU A 291 26.08 -18.86 33.07
CA LEU A 291 25.49 -18.71 34.40
C LEU A 291 26.51 -18.55 35.53
N HIS A 292 27.77 -18.98 35.34
CA HIS A 292 28.86 -18.75 36.30
C HIS A 292 29.52 -17.38 36.12
N ARG A 293 29.31 -16.71 34.98
CA ARG A 293 29.86 -15.39 34.64
C ARG A 293 28.76 -14.33 34.50
N ARG A 294 27.78 -14.34 35.41
CA ARG A 294 26.58 -13.49 35.34
C ARG A 294 26.90 -12.00 35.17
N GLY A 295 27.95 -11.49 35.83
CA GLY A 295 28.39 -10.11 35.68
C GLY A 295 28.76 -9.75 34.24
N ALA A 296 29.54 -10.61 33.56
CA ALA A 296 29.89 -10.41 32.15
C ALA A 296 28.65 -10.48 31.23
N VAL A 297 27.70 -11.37 31.53
CA VAL A 297 26.43 -11.46 30.79
C VAL A 297 25.63 -10.17 30.92
N PHE A 298 25.52 -9.60 32.12
CA PHE A 298 24.84 -8.33 32.32
C PHE A 298 25.57 -7.15 31.66
N VAL A 299 26.91 -7.16 31.61
CA VAL A 299 27.67 -6.15 30.87
C VAL A 299 27.37 -6.24 29.37
N VAL A 300 27.40 -7.44 28.78
CA VAL A 300 27.06 -7.63 27.37
C VAL A 300 25.61 -7.21 27.11
N TYR A 301 24.68 -7.57 27.99
CA TYR A 301 23.29 -7.14 27.89
C TYR A 301 23.14 -5.60 27.94
N ALA A 302 23.83 -4.93 28.86
CA ALA A 302 23.84 -3.47 28.94
C ALA A 302 24.44 -2.84 27.68
N LEU A 303 25.50 -3.42 27.11
CA LEU A 303 26.08 -2.98 25.85
C LEU A 303 25.12 -3.15 24.66
N LEU A 304 24.37 -4.26 24.61
CA LEU A 304 23.35 -4.47 23.58
C LEU A 304 22.18 -3.49 23.73
N LEU A 305 21.74 -3.18 24.96
CA LEU A 305 20.74 -2.14 25.21
C LEU A 305 21.24 -0.75 24.80
N ALA A 306 22.49 -0.40 25.14
CA ALA A 306 23.11 0.85 24.71
C ALA A 306 23.22 0.92 23.18
N GLY A 307 23.66 -0.16 22.53
CA GLY A 307 23.71 -0.28 21.08
C GLY A 307 22.34 -0.14 20.43
N THR A 308 21.29 -0.71 21.03
CA THR A 308 19.90 -0.54 20.57
C THR A 308 19.46 0.91 20.68
N GLY A 309 19.78 1.60 21.78
CA GLY A 309 19.49 3.03 21.95
C GLY A 309 20.20 3.91 20.90
N LEU A 310 21.46 3.60 20.59
CA LEU A 310 22.21 4.30 19.55
C LEU A 310 21.64 4.04 18.15
N MET A 311 21.30 2.79 17.83
CA MET A 311 20.68 2.43 16.55
C MET A 311 19.30 3.07 16.37
N PHE A 312 18.49 3.13 17.43
CA PHE A 312 17.18 3.77 17.38
C PHE A 312 17.27 5.26 17.03
N GLN A 313 18.35 5.95 17.43
CA GLN A 313 18.61 7.34 17.06
C GLN A 313 19.18 7.48 15.63
N ALA A 314 19.86 6.45 15.12
CA ALA A 314 20.48 6.48 13.80
C ALA A 314 19.51 6.15 12.66
N VAL A 315 18.45 5.37 12.92
CA VAL A 315 17.47 4.99 11.90
C VAL A 315 16.55 6.17 11.57
N PRO A 316 16.51 6.65 10.30
CA PRO A 316 15.63 7.75 9.92
C PRO A 316 14.15 7.37 10.08
N PRO A 317 13.32 8.26 10.65
CA PRO A 317 11.89 8.02 10.73
C PRO A 317 11.25 8.13 9.33
N GLY A 318 10.30 7.24 9.05
CA GLY A 318 9.48 7.27 7.85
C GLY A 318 8.06 6.83 8.21
N PHE A 319 7.09 7.24 7.40
CA PHE A 319 5.69 6.84 7.61
C PHE A 319 5.35 5.58 6.83
N ILE A 320 5.20 5.69 5.50
CA ILE A 320 4.88 4.57 4.62
C ILE A 320 5.79 4.68 3.39
N PRO A 321 6.45 3.57 2.98
CA PRO A 321 7.29 3.60 1.79
C PRO A 321 6.45 3.87 0.54
N THR A 322 7.04 4.59 -0.41
CA THR A 322 6.47 4.72 -1.74
C THR A 322 6.40 3.37 -2.42
N GLN A 323 5.28 3.10 -3.08
CA GLN A 323 5.03 1.86 -3.79
C GLN A 323 4.87 2.15 -5.27
N ASP A 324 5.30 1.18 -6.06
CA ASP A 324 5.06 1.19 -7.48
C ASP A 324 3.60 0.77 -7.75
N LYS A 325 2.78 1.74 -8.15
CA LYS A 325 1.35 1.55 -8.42
C LYS A 325 1.04 1.46 -9.91
N GLN A 326 2.05 1.23 -10.76
CA GLN A 326 1.91 1.17 -12.23
C GLN A 326 1.41 2.47 -12.87
N TYR A 327 1.57 3.62 -12.20
CA TYR A 327 1.35 4.92 -12.83
C TYR A 327 2.20 6.00 -12.18
N LEU A 328 2.47 7.06 -12.95
CA LEU A 328 3.12 8.29 -12.53
C LEU A 328 2.20 9.48 -12.75
N ILE A 329 2.43 10.54 -11.98
CA ILE A 329 1.73 11.81 -12.14
C ILE A 329 2.76 12.82 -12.61
N ALA A 330 2.64 13.27 -13.85
CA ALA A 330 3.43 14.37 -14.39
C ALA A 330 2.54 15.59 -14.64
N GLY A 331 3.16 16.74 -14.82
CA GLY A 331 2.40 17.96 -15.00
C GLY A 331 3.26 19.18 -15.28
N VAL A 332 2.54 20.26 -15.55
CA VAL A 332 3.13 21.56 -15.91
C VAL A 332 2.45 22.67 -15.13
N LYS A 333 3.24 23.68 -14.77
CA LYS A 333 2.76 24.92 -14.16
C LYS A 333 3.43 26.09 -14.85
N LEU A 334 2.66 26.80 -15.66
CA LEU A 334 3.11 27.99 -16.36
C LEU A 334 2.92 29.25 -15.49
N PRO A 335 3.63 30.35 -15.81
CA PRO A 335 3.40 31.64 -15.18
C PRO A 335 1.94 32.09 -15.21
N GLU A 336 1.56 32.89 -14.23
CA GLU A 336 0.23 33.48 -14.13
C GLU A 336 -0.14 34.27 -15.40
N GLY A 337 -1.37 34.11 -15.87
CA GLY A 337 -1.86 34.74 -17.11
C GLY A 337 -1.52 33.97 -18.39
N ALA A 338 -0.83 32.83 -18.31
CA ALA A 338 -0.69 31.93 -19.45
C ALA A 338 -2.06 31.39 -19.91
N SER A 339 -2.23 31.27 -21.23
CA SER A 339 -3.46 30.72 -21.81
C SER A 339 -3.47 29.19 -21.69
N LEU A 340 -4.68 28.63 -21.72
CA LEU A 340 -4.88 27.18 -21.77
C LEU A 340 -4.13 26.53 -22.93
N SER A 341 -4.15 27.14 -24.12
CA SER A 341 -3.44 26.65 -25.30
C SER A 341 -1.92 26.51 -25.09
N ARG A 342 -1.29 27.44 -24.37
CA ARG A 342 0.16 27.34 -24.07
C ARG A 342 0.46 26.25 -23.06
N THR A 343 -0.48 26.01 -22.14
CA THR A 343 -0.36 24.95 -21.15
C THR A 343 -0.56 23.58 -21.79
N ASP A 344 -1.51 23.48 -22.71
CA ASP A 344 -1.78 22.31 -23.55
C ASP A 344 -0.56 21.92 -24.38
N GLU A 345 0.06 22.89 -25.07
CA GLU A 345 1.28 22.67 -25.87
C GLU A 345 2.46 22.15 -25.01
N LEU A 346 2.70 22.73 -23.84
CA LEU A 346 3.77 22.28 -22.95
C LEU A 346 3.46 20.92 -22.30
N LEU A 347 2.19 20.67 -21.94
CA LEU A 347 1.76 19.40 -21.37
C LEU A 347 1.83 18.27 -22.39
N SER A 348 1.50 18.54 -23.65
CA SER A 348 1.64 17.61 -24.77
C SER A 348 3.10 17.19 -24.93
N GLN A 349 4.05 18.15 -24.91
CA GLN A 349 5.48 17.83 -24.95
C GLN A 349 5.93 16.93 -23.78
N VAL A 350 5.40 17.15 -22.58
CA VAL A 350 5.68 16.28 -21.42
C VAL A 350 5.13 14.87 -21.64
N GLY A 351 3.90 14.75 -22.16
CA GLY A 351 3.29 13.48 -22.52
C GLY A 351 4.09 12.74 -23.58
N ASP A 352 4.48 13.42 -24.66
CA ASP A 352 5.26 12.84 -25.76
C ASP A 352 6.62 12.32 -25.28
N ILE A 353 7.35 13.12 -24.49
CA ILE A 353 8.64 12.71 -23.90
C ILE A 353 8.49 11.51 -22.98
N ALA A 354 7.39 11.43 -22.24
CA ALA A 354 7.12 10.27 -21.38
C ALA A 354 6.81 9.02 -22.20
N MET A 355 6.04 9.14 -23.28
CA MET A 355 5.70 8.06 -24.22
C MET A 355 6.90 7.54 -25.02
N GLU A 356 8.03 8.26 -25.06
CA GLU A 356 9.30 7.74 -25.60
C GLU A 356 9.90 6.60 -24.75
N SER A 357 9.48 6.45 -23.49
CA SER A 357 9.88 5.34 -22.64
C SER A 357 9.02 4.12 -22.96
N GLU A 358 9.65 2.98 -23.27
CA GLU A 358 8.95 1.74 -23.66
C GLU A 358 7.98 1.21 -22.59
N GLU A 359 8.18 1.58 -21.33
CA GLU A 359 7.33 1.15 -20.21
C GLU A 359 6.10 2.02 -19.98
N VAL A 360 5.99 3.20 -20.61
CA VAL A 360 4.81 4.07 -20.50
C VAL A 360 3.80 3.62 -21.56
N THR A 361 2.63 3.14 -21.11
CA THR A 361 1.60 2.58 -22.01
C THR A 361 0.64 3.63 -22.54
N HIS A 362 0.20 4.55 -21.68
CA HIS A 362 -0.70 5.64 -22.05
C HIS A 362 -0.36 6.94 -21.32
N SER A 363 -0.74 8.04 -21.95
CA SER A 363 -0.63 9.42 -21.49
C SER A 363 -2.01 10.05 -21.44
N ILE A 364 -2.55 10.21 -20.23
CA ILE A 364 -3.90 10.75 -20.00
C ILE A 364 -3.77 12.18 -19.50
N ALA A 365 -3.89 13.14 -20.41
CA ALA A 365 -3.61 14.53 -20.14
C ALA A 365 -4.89 15.34 -19.87
N PHE A 366 -4.80 16.25 -18.91
CA PHE A 366 -5.84 17.20 -18.53
C PHE A 366 -5.28 18.63 -18.54
N PRO A 367 -5.12 19.27 -19.71
CA PRO A 367 -4.79 20.68 -19.80
C PRO A 367 -5.86 21.51 -19.08
N GLY A 368 -5.43 22.35 -18.13
CA GLY A 368 -6.33 23.17 -17.33
C GLY A 368 -6.66 22.60 -15.96
N LEU A 369 -6.27 21.35 -15.64
CA LEU A 369 -6.48 20.78 -14.30
C LEU A 369 -5.25 20.95 -13.41
N ASN A 370 -5.44 21.51 -12.22
CA ASN A 370 -4.41 21.55 -11.17
C ASN A 370 -4.56 20.35 -10.24
N ALA A 371 -3.68 19.35 -10.37
CA ALA A 371 -3.72 18.12 -9.54
C ALA A 371 -3.44 18.33 -8.05
N LEU A 372 -2.79 19.42 -7.65
CA LEU A 372 -2.50 19.69 -6.23
C LEU A 372 -3.73 20.25 -5.49
N GLN A 373 -4.62 20.94 -6.20
CA GLN A 373 -5.81 21.57 -5.63
C GLN A 373 -7.13 20.99 -6.16
N PHE A 374 -7.07 20.15 -7.20
CA PHE A 374 -8.23 19.69 -7.97
C PHE A 374 -9.14 20.85 -8.41
N THR A 375 -8.54 21.90 -8.97
CA THR A 375 -9.27 23.06 -9.51
C THR A 375 -8.86 23.36 -10.95
N ASN A 376 -9.79 23.90 -11.75
CA ASN A 376 -9.50 24.28 -13.13
C ASN A 376 -8.78 25.63 -13.16
N THR A 377 -7.57 25.63 -13.73
CA THR A 377 -6.72 26.81 -13.89
C THR A 377 -6.01 26.76 -15.24
N PRO A 378 -6.15 27.79 -16.11
CA PRO A 378 -5.59 27.76 -17.47
C PRO A 378 -4.07 27.62 -17.58
N ASN A 379 -3.32 27.90 -16.50
CA ASN A 379 -1.87 27.86 -16.45
C ASN A 379 -1.31 26.58 -15.80
N SER A 380 -2.14 25.57 -15.53
CA SER A 380 -1.69 24.29 -14.97
C SER A 380 -2.30 23.13 -15.75
N GLY A 381 -1.57 22.04 -15.84
CA GLY A 381 -2.05 20.80 -16.43
C GLY A 381 -1.40 19.60 -15.77
N VAL A 382 -2.10 18.47 -15.79
CA VAL A 382 -1.62 17.20 -15.27
C VAL A 382 -1.76 16.14 -16.34
N VAL A 383 -0.81 15.21 -16.38
CA VAL A 383 -0.87 14.00 -17.18
C VAL A 383 -0.65 12.79 -16.27
N PHE A 384 -1.57 11.83 -16.34
CA PHE A 384 -1.41 10.54 -15.69
C PHE A 384 -0.76 9.59 -16.69
N LEU A 385 0.42 9.10 -16.35
CA LEU A 385 1.20 8.21 -17.18
C LEU A 385 1.03 6.80 -16.64
N THR A 386 0.35 5.92 -17.38
CA THR A 386 0.21 4.52 -16.98
C THR A 386 1.45 3.75 -17.40
N LEU A 387 1.88 2.82 -16.57
CA LEU A 387 3.04 1.99 -16.81
C LEU A 387 2.60 0.57 -17.13
N SER A 388 3.43 -0.15 -17.89
CA SER A 388 3.27 -1.57 -18.10
C SER A 388 3.30 -2.35 -16.77
N PRO A 389 2.64 -3.53 -16.72
CA PRO A 389 2.68 -4.43 -15.57
C PRO A 389 4.11 -4.68 -15.08
N PHE A 390 4.29 -4.84 -13.77
CA PHE A 390 5.63 -4.93 -13.16
C PHE A 390 6.41 -6.17 -13.65
N ASP A 391 5.71 -7.25 -13.98
CA ASP A 391 6.28 -8.48 -14.52
C ASP A 391 6.77 -8.37 -15.97
N GLU A 392 6.32 -7.34 -16.71
CA GLU A 392 6.71 -7.09 -18.10
C GLU A 392 7.84 -6.07 -18.23
N ARG A 393 8.23 -5.40 -17.14
CA ARG A 393 9.27 -4.36 -17.13
C ARG A 393 10.43 -4.69 -16.20
N SER A 394 11.62 -4.23 -16.59
CA SER A 394 12.84 -4.40 -15.79
C SER A 394 13.08 -3.25 -14.82
N ARG A 395 12.55 -2.06 -15.12
CA ARG A 395 12.75 -0.83 -14.35
C ARG A 395 11.57 -0.54 -13.43
N SER A 396 11.88 -0.02 -12.25
CA SER A 396 10.89 0.45 -11.28
C SER A 396 10.27 1.80 -11.70
N ALA A 397 9.06 2.09 -11.22
CA ALA A 397 8.43 3.39 -11.45
C ALA A 397 9.29 4.57 -10.94
N ALA A 398 10.09 4.35 -9.89
CA ALA A 398 11.01 5.35 -9.37
C ALA A 398 12.12 5.71 -10.36
N GLU A 399 12.70 4.70 -11.03
CA GLU A 399 13.74 4.87 -12.05
C GLU A 399 13.18 5.53 -13.30
N ILE A 400 12.01 5.08 -13.78
CA ILE A 400 11.30 5.67 -14.92
C ILE A 400 10.96 7.14 -14.61
N ASN A 401 10.46 7.42 -13.40
CA ASN A 401 10.16 8.77 -12.97
C ASN A 401 11.40 9.68 -12.92
N ALA A 402 12.57 9.13 -12.52
CA ALA A 402 13.82 9.88 -12.51
C ALA A 402 14.27 10.24 -13.93
N GLU A 403 14.18 9.29 -14.87
CA GLU A 403 14.47 9.54 -16.29
C GLU A 403 13.54 10.60 -16.88
N ILE A 404 12.22 10.45 -16.69
CA ILE A 404 11.23 11.41 -17.18
C ILE A 404 11.53 12.80 -16.64
N ASN A 405 11.77 12.93 -15.32
CA ASN A 405 12.15 14.21 -14.72
C ASN A 405 13.42 14.80 -15.34
N GLN A 406 14.41 13.98 -15.65
CA GLN A 406 15.65 14.44 -16.30
C GLN A 406 15.38 14.98 -17.71
N LYS A 407 14.52 14.30 -18.50
CA LYS A 407 14.19 14.72 -19.86
C LYS A 407 13.32 15.99 -19.88
N ILE A 408 12.32 16.10 -19.00
CA ILE A 408 11.40 17.25 -18.97
C ILE A 408 11.99 18.50 -18.31
N ALA A 409 13.08 18.37 -17.55
CA ALA A 409 13.71 19.50 -16.85
C ALA A 409 14.28 20.57 -17.81
N GLY A 410 14.57 20.20 -19.07
CA GLY A 410 15.06 21.11 -20.10
C GLY A 410 13.96 21.94 -20.79
N LEU A 411 12.68 21.62 -20.56
CA LEU A 411 11.56 22.30 -21.22
C LEU A 411 11.42 23.74 -20.73
N GLN A 412 11.20 24.66 -21.67
CA GLN A 412 11.04 26.09 -21.39
C GLN A 412 9.57 26.48 -21.31
N GLY A 413 9.28 27.61 -20.66
CA GLY A 413 7.93 28.21 -20.63
C GLY A 413 7.09 27.92 -19.39
N GLY A 414 7.49 26.94 -18.57
CA GLY A 414 6.84 26.62 -17.30
C GLY A 414 7.68 25.68 -16.44
N PHE A 415 7.22 25.43 -15.22
CA PHE A 415 7.77 24.41 -14.34
C PHE A 415 7.13 23.05 -14.67
N THR A 416 7.95 22.06 -15.02
CA THR A 416 7.56 20.69 -15.33
C THR A 416 7.94 19.77 -14.18
N PHE A 417 7.17 18.72 -13.97
CA PHE A 417 7.46 17.73 -12.93
C PHE A 417 6.85 16.37 -13.21
N SER A 418 7.44 15.34 -12.62
CA SER A 418 6.87 14.01 -12.48
C SER A 418 7.10 13.47 -11.07
N PHE A 419 6.11 12.80 -10.48
CA PHE A 419 6.27 12.14 -9.19
C PHE A 419 5.47 10.84 -9.10
N MET A 420 5.92 9.95 -8.21
CA MET A 420 5.17 8.74 -7.86
C MET A 420 3.94 9.09 -7.01
N PRO A 421 2.80 8.41 -7.22
CA PRO A 421 1.59 8.67 -6.45
C PRO A 421 1.79 8.44 -4.94
N PRO A 422 0.98 9.09 -4.09
CA PRO A 422 1.04 8.87 -2.65
C PRO A 422 0.71 7.40 -2.31
N PRO A 423 1.34 6.82 -1.27
CA PRO A 423 1.03 5.45 -0.84
C PRO A 423 -0.45 5.25 -0.51
N ILE A 424 -1.14 6.29 -0.03
CA ILE A 424 -2.57 6.28 0.27
C ILE A 424 -3.24 7.49 -0.36
N LEU A 425 -4.27 7.23 -1.15
CA LEU A 425 -5.12 8.28 -1.72
C LEU A 425 -5.94 8.92 -0.60
N GLY A 426 -6.05 10.25 -0.61
CA GLY A 426 -6.85 11.02 0.36
C GLY A 426 -6.10 11.51 1.60
N LEU A 427 -4.85 11.08 1.85
CA LEU A 427 -3.98 11.69 2.88
C LEU A 427 -3.19 12.90 2.36
N GLY A 428 -3.14 13.07 1.03
CA GLY A 428 -2.46 14.17 0.35
C GLY A 428 -2.48 13.96 -1.17
N ASN A 429 -2.21 15.03 -1.90
CA ASN A 429 -2.22 15.03 -3.38
C ASN A 429 -0.85 14.75 -4.01
N GLY A 430 0.19 14.53 -3.19
CA GLY A 430 1.54 14.22 -3.63
C GLY A 430 2.33 13.49 -2.55
N ASN A 431 3.46 12.91 -2.93
CA ASN A 431 4.38 12.27 -2.00
C ASN A 431 5.25 13.32 -1.28
N GLY A 432 5.42 13.18 0.05
CA GLY A 432 6.28 14.05 0.86
C GLY A 432 5.55 14.79 1.98
N TRP A 433 5.98 16.02 2.26
CA TRP A 433 5.48 16.83 3.36
C TRP A 433 4.51 17.90 2.87
N GLN A 434 3.44 18.13 3.63
CA GLN A 434 2.52 19.26 3.42
C GLN A 434 2.56 20.17 4.64
N MET A 435 2.80 21.45 4.40
CA MET A 435 2.90 22.48 5.44
C MET A 435 2.07 23.70 5.05
N PHE A 436 1.46 24.35 6.04
CA PHE A 436 0.75 25.61 5.88
C PHE A 436 1.51 26.71 6.61
N VAL A 437 1.79 27.81 5.90
CA VAL A 437 2.31 29.03 6.52
C VAL A 437 1.10 29.89 6.89
N GLU A 438 0.93 30.14 8.18
CA GLU A 438 -0.23 30.86 8.74
C GLU A 438 0.18 32.25 9.24
N ASP A 439 -0.55 33.27 8.82
CA ASP A 439 -0.49 34.58 9.44
C ASP A 439 -1.37 34.60 10.71
N ARG A 440 -0.73 34.48 11.87
CA ARG A 440 -1.42 34.49 13.18
C ARG A 440 -1.61 35.88 13.78
N ALA A 441 -0.96 36.90 13.20
CA ALA A 441 -0.98 38.27 13.72
C ALA A 441 -1.82 39.22 12.87
N GLY A 442 -2.35 38.75 11.73
CA GLY A 442 -3.18 39.56 10.82
C GLY A 442 -2.37 40.63 10.10
N LEU A 443 -1.10 40.34 9.78
CA LEU A 443 -0.18 41.22 9.05
C LEU A 443 -0.61 41.47 7.60
N GLY A 444 -1.49 40.62 7.07
CA GLY A 444 -2.08 40.78 5.75
C GLY A 444 -1.29 40.07 4.64
N TYR A 445 -1.89 40.00 3.45
CA TYR A 445 -1.44 39.12 2.38
C TYR A 445 -0.03 39.40 1.84
N GLY A 446 0.38 40.67 1.78
CA GLY A 446 1.73 41.02 1.31
C GLY A 446 2.83 40.49 2.24
N ALA A 447 2.63 40.61 3.55
CA ALA A 447 3.56 40.09 4.55
C ALA A 447 3.61 38.55 4.52
N LEU A 448 2.44 37.90 4.42
CA LEU A 448 2.36 36.45 4.30
C LEU A 448 3.05 35.94 3.03
N GLN A 449 2.87 36.61 1.89
CA GLN A 449 3.54 36.25 0.64
C GLN A 449 5.06 36.36 0.76
N ASN A 450 5.58 37.44 1.37
CA ASN A 450 7.01 37.59 1.61
C ASN A 450 7.56 36.49 2.52
N ALA A 451 6.82 36.10 3.57
CA ALA A 451 7.20 35.01 4.45
C ALA A 451 7.25 33.66 3.71
N VAL A 452 6.25 33.37 2.86
CA VAL A 452 6.24 32.16 2.02
C VAL A 452 7.42 32.15 1.06
N GLN A 453 7.72 33.26 0.39
CA GLN A 453 8.87 33.34 -0.52
C GLN A 453 10.21 33.19 0.21
N GLY A 454 10.36 33.81 1.38
CA GLY A 454 11.54 33.64 2.23
C GLY A 454 11.72 32.19 2.69
N PHE A 455 10.64 31.54 3.12
CA PHE A 455 10.63 30.13 3.50
C PHE A 455 11.01 29.22 2.33
N GLN A 456 10.49 29.48 1.12
CA GLN A 456 10.88 28.77 -0.10
C GLN A 456 12.36 28.94 -0.43
N GLY A 457 12.89 30.16 -0.32
CA GLY A 457 14.30 30.45 -0.54
C GLY A 457 15.20 29.67 0.41
N ALA A 458 14.82 29.59 1.70
CA ALA A 458 15.54 28.81 2.70
C ALA A 458 15.48 27.29 2.42
N ILE A 459 14.30 26.75 2.09
CA ILE A 459 14.15 25.32 1.74
C ILE A 459 14.98 24.98 0.50
N ALA A 460 15.01 25.85 -0.50
CA ALA A 460 15.77 25.61 -1.73
C ALA A 460 17.28 25.45 -1.50
N GLN A 461 17.81 26.00 -0.40
CA GLN A 461 19.21 25.90 -0.02
C GLN A 461 19.50 24.74 0.95
N THR A 462 18.47 24.03 1.42
CA THR A 462 18.63 22.96 2.42
C THR A 462 18.87 21.61 1.74
N GLU A 463 20.00 20.96 2.05
CA GLU A 463 20.30 19.61 1.56
C GLU A 463 19.25 18.60 2.03
N GLY A 464 18.88 17.65 1.16
CA GLY A 464 17.86 16.62 1.45
C GLY A 464 16.42 16.98 1.06
N TRP A 465 16.14 18.22 0.64
CA TRP A 465 14.81 18.62 0.17
C TRP A 465 14.69 18.55 -1.37
N ALA A 466 14.13 17.45 -1.88
CA ALA A 466 13.79 17.26 -3.29
C ALA A 466 12.30 17.55 -3.57
N PHE A 467 11.98 17.96 -4.80
CA PHE A 467 10.64 18.36 -5.29
C PHE A 467 9.99 19.52 -4.51
N ARG A 468 10.01 20.72 -5.10
CA ARG A 468 9.71 21.99 -4.42
C ARG A 468 8.61 22.73 -5.18
N SER A 469 7.35 22.45 -4.86
CA SER A 469 6.22 23.18 -5.46
C SER A 469 5.27 23.70 -4.38
N PRO A 470 4.96 25.01 -4.34
CA PRO A 470 3.90 25.51 -3.47
C PRO A 470 2.54 25.01 -3.95
N ALA A 471 1.84 24.28 -3.07
CA ALA A 471 0.41 23.99 -3.19
C ALA A 471 -0.47 25.22 -2.88
N ILE A 472 0.10 26.28 -2.29
CA ILE A 472 -0.64 27.46 -1.85
C ILE A 472 -0.68 28.50 -2.98
N ARG A 473 -1.88 28.70 -3.53
CA ARG A 473 -2.37 30.04 -3.82
C ARG A 473 -2.41 30.77 -2.49
N PRO A 474 -1.72 31.91 -2.28
CA PRO A 474 -2.25 32.84 -1.30
C PRO A 474 -3.71 33.06 -1.73
N THR A 475 -4.64 33.18 -0.80
CA THR A 475 -5.98 33.71 -1.13
C THR A 475 -5.92 35.09 -1.82
N CYS A 476 -4.72 35.69 -1.89
CA CYS A 476 -4.30 36.64 -2.90
C CYS A 476 -3.66 35.97 -4.14
N PRO A 477 -4.15 36.23 -5.37
CA PRO A 477 -3.44 35.83 -6.58
C PRO A 477 -2.03 36.42 -6.53
N SER A 478 -1.01 35.61 -6.77
CA SER A 478 0.34 36.08 -7.04
C SER A 478 0.30 37.03 -8.22
N SER A 479 0.15 38.34 -7.99
CA SER A 479 0.09 39.41 -9.00
C SER A 479 -0.48 38.96 -10.35
N THR A 480 -1.58 38.20 -10.36
CA THR A 480 -2.15 37.73 -11.62
C THR A 480 -2.55 38.98 -12.38
N PRO A 481 -2.12 39.16 -13.63
CA PRO A 481 -2.48 40.34 -14.40
C PRO A 481 -4.01 40.45 -14.43
N ARG A 482 -4.55 41.50 -13.81
CA ARG A 482 -5.99 41.78 -13.76
C ARG A 482 -6.26 43.11 -14.41
N SER A 483 -7.15 43.14 -15.39
CA SER A 483 -7.72 44.39 -15.89
C SER A 483 -8.87 44.80 -14.96
N ILE A 484 -8.75 45.98 -14.34
CA ILE A 484 -9.84 46.57 -13.55
C ILE A 484 -10.53 47.59 -14.44
N GLY A 485 -11.71 47.24 -14.95
CA GLY A 485 -12.56 48.17 -15.68
C GLY A 485 -13.23 49.17 -14.73
N SER A 486 -12.55 50.26 -14.38
CA SER A 486 -13.16 51.35 -13.62
C SER A 486 -13.94 52.27 -14.57
N ARG A 487 -15.27 52.30 -14.43
CA ARG A 487 -16.09 53.34 -15.07
C ARG A 487 -16.12 54.55 -14.14
N PRO A 488 -15.50 55.69 -14.49
CA PRO A 488 -15.68 56.92 -13.71
C PRO A 488 -17.14 57.35 -13.79
N ARG A 489 -17.82 57.54 -12.64
CA ARG A 489 -19.11 58.24 -12.59
C ARG A 489 -18.84 59.75 -12.59
N PRO A 490 -18.86 60.41 -13.77
CA PRO A 490 -19.84 61.47 -13.94
C PRO A 490 -20.26 61.64 -15.41
N ARG A 491 -21.44 61.15 -15.80
CA ARG A 491 -22.23 61.58 -17.00
C ARG A 491 -23.57 60.84 -17.13
N ALA A 492 -24.25 60.60 -16.02
CA ALA A 492 -25.66 60.17 -16.01
C ALA A 492 -26.55 61.36 -15.61
N CYS A 493 -26.47 62.44 -16.39
CA CYS A 493 -27.40 63.57 -16.39
C CYS A 493 -27.19 64.32 -17.71
N ARG A 494 -27.87 63.88 -18.75
CA ARG A 494 -28.61 64.71 -19.71
C ARG A 494 -29.50 63.83 -20.56
#